data_AF-A0A9D3XYG4-F1
#
_entry.id   AF-A0A9D3XYG4-F1
#
_cell.length_a   1.000
_cell.length_b   1.000
_cell.length_c   1.000
_cell.angle_alpha   90.00
_cell.angle_beta   90.00
_cell.angle_gamma   90.00
#
_symmetry.space_group_name_H-M   'P 1'
#
loop_
_entity.id
_entity.type
_entity.pdbx_description
1 polymer ?
#
loop_
_entity_poly.entity_id
_entity_poly.type
_entity_poly.pdbx_seq_one_letter_code
_entity_poly.pdbx_strand_id
1 'polypeptide(L)'
;MSPLRLKEKLQALQCHFTWNFEIRDKVDAAHLLQTLALRIAHTQYQNQATLLAMQAYLCHLQGQYEDALQSLREAEEILQRDHPDNFPRQVLVIYGNYAWIYYHLAHYDLVELYLEKI
;
A
#
# COMPACT_ATOMS: atom_id res chain seq x y z
N MET A 1 0.11 1.73 -21.77
CA MET A 1 -1.22 2.39 -21.79
C MET A 1 -1.07 3.89 -21.58
N SER A 2 -2.12 4.70 -21.85
CA SER A 2 -2.08 6.14 -21.48
C SER A 2 -2.25 6.32 -19.97
N PRO A 3 -1.70 7.41 -19.37
CA PRO A 3 -1.85 7.69 -17.94
C PRO A 3 -3.32 7.77 -17.48
N LEU A 4 -4.20 8.32 -18.33
CA LEU A 4 -5.64 8.38 -18.07
C LEU A 4 -6.26 6.99 -17.91
N ARG A 5 -5.94 6.05 -18.81
CA ARG A 5 -6.44 4.67 -18.70
C ARG A 5 -5.88 3.93 -17.48
N LEU A 6 -4.63 4.21 -17.10
CA LEU A 6 -4.07 3.65 -15.87
C LEU A 6 -4.83 4.17 -14.64
N LYS A 7 -5.10 5.47 -14.59
CA LYS A 7 -5.89 6.08 -13.50
C LYS A 7 -7.28 5.47 -13.37
N GLU A 8 -7.98 5.25 -14.49
CA GLU A 8 -9.30 4.60 -14.49
C GLU A 8 -9.24 3.18 -13.88
N LYS A 9 -8.23 2.39 -14.26
CA LYS A 9 -8.02 1.06 -13.66
C LYS A 9 -7.70 1.15 -12.17
N LEU A 10 -6.81 2.07 -11.79
CA LEU A 10 -6.39 2.28 -10.39
C LEU A 10 -7.58 2.66 -9.49
N GLN A 11 -8.52 3.46 -9.99
CA GLN A 11 -9.72 3.86 -9.26
C GLN A 11 -10.70 2.70 -9.01
N ALA A 12 -10.63 1.62 -9.80
CA ALA A 12 -11.46 0.43 -9.62
C ALA A 12 -10.88 -0.56 -8.59
N LEU A 13 -9.62 -0.40 -8.16
CA LEU A 13 -8.96 -1.30 -7.23
C LEU A 13 -9.58 -1.20 -5.83
N GLN A 14 -9.44 -2.27 -5.04
CA GLN A 14 -9.80 -2.30 -3.62
C GLN A 14 -8.53 -2.19 -2.77
N CYS A 15 -8.12 -0.96 -2.47
CA CYS A 15 -6.90 -0.66 -1.71
C CYS A 15 -7.04 0.65 -0.92
N HIS A 16 -6.05 1.00 -0.10
CA HIS A 16 -6.16 2.15 0.81
C HIS A 16 -6.38 3.49 0.08
N PHE A 17 -5.91 3.61 -1.17
CA PHE A 17 -6.10 4.79 -2.01
C PHE A 17 -7.54 4.96 -2.53
N THR A 18 -8.36 3.91 -2.49
CA THR A 18 -9.76 3.91 -2.98
C THR A 18 -10.79 3.70 -1.88
N TRP A 19 -10.34 3.54 -0.62
CA TRP A 19 -11.22 3.32 0.54
C TRP A 19 -11.77 4.61 1.16
N ASN A 20 -11.47 5.78 0.59
CA ASN A 20 -12.02 7.08 1.01
C ASN A 20 -11.86 7.37 2.51
N PHE A 21 -10.66 7.17 3.06
CA PHE A 21 -10.38 7.53 4.45
C PHE A 21 -10.49 9.04 4.69
N GLU A 22 -11.10 9.40 5.82
CA GLU A 22 -11.13 10.79 6.30
C GLU A 22 -9.82 11.13 7.03
N ILE A 23 -8.74 11.33 6.28
CA ILE A 23 -7.47 11.85 6.80
C ILE A 23 -7.35 13.30 6.38
N ARG A 24 -7.35 14.21 7.36
CA ARG A 24 -7.56 15.65 7.11
C ARG A 24 -6.36 16.32 6.45
N ASP A 25 -5.17 15.98 6.94
CA ASP A 25 -3.92 16.60 6.52
C ASP A 25 -2.71 15.73 6.90
N LYS A 26 -1.51 16.26 6.65
CA LYS A 26 -0.24 15.59 6.97
C LYS A 26 -0.01 15.43 8.48
N VAL A 27 -0.55 16.31 9.31
CA VAL A 27 -0.41 16.23 10.78
C VAL A 27 -1.22 15.04 11.30
N ASP A 28 -2.44 14.89 10.79
CA ASP A 28 -3.30 13.74 11.07
C ASP A 28 -2.62 12.42 10.62
N ALA A 29 -2.09 12.39 9.39
CA ALA A 29 -1.34 11.24 8.89
C ALA A 29 -0.11 10.91 9.75
N ALA A 30 0.65 11.91 10.18
CA ALA A 30 1.81 11.72 11.06
C ALA A 30 1.43 11.16 12.44
N HIS A 31 0.32 11.61 13.01
CA HIS A 31 -0.18 11.10 14.28
C HIS A 31 -0.64 9.64 14.16
N LEU A 32 -1.33 9.31 13.06
CA LEU A 32 -1.71 7.94 12.74
C LEU A 32 -0.47 7.05 12.54
N LEU A 33 0.58 7.53 11.88
CA LEU A 33 1.85 6.81 11.73
C LEU A 33 2.49 6.46 13.08
N GLN A 34 2.53 7.40 14.03
CA GLN A 34 3.07 7.13 15.37
C GLN A 34 2.29 6.04 16.08
N THR A 35 0.95 6.10 16.01
CA THR A 35 0.07 5.09 16.60
C THR A 35 0.25 3.73 15.93
N LEU A 36 0.40 3.71 14.60
CA LEU A 36 0.56 2.51 13.82
C LEU A 36 1.91 1.83 14.06
N ALA A 37 2.99 2.61 14.21
CA ALA A 37 4.31 2.08 14.53
C ALA A 37 4.31 1.30 15.85
N LEU A 38 3.64 1.82 16.89
CA LEU A 38 3.45 1.11 18.16
C LEU A 38 2.67 -0.19 17.95
N ARG A 39 1.60 -0.16 17.14
CA ARG A 39 0.84 -1.37 16.84
C ARG A 39 1.70 -2.40 16.12
N ILE A 40 2.47 -2.02 15.12
CA ILE A 40 3.35 -2.94 14.38
C ILE A 40 4.37 -3.58 15.33
N ALA A 41 4.97 -2.80 16.22
CA ALA A 41 5.93 -3.29 17.21
C ALA A 41 5.34 -4.31 18.21
N HIS A 42 4.02 -4.25 18.46
CA HIS A 42 3.33 -5.07 19.47
C HIS A 42 2.33 -6.08 18.90
N THR A 43 2.12 -6.14 17.58
CA THR A 43 1.15 -7.04 16.94
C THR A 43 1.80 -8.38 16.57
N GLN A 44 1.09 -9.49 16.82
CA GLN A 44 1.51 -10.82 16.36
C GLN A 44 1.45 -10.91 14.82
N TYR A 45 2.34 -11.72 14.25
CA TYR A 45 2.70 -11.73 12.81
C TYR A 45 1.52 -11.77 11.82
N GLN A 46 0.41 -12.45 12.15
CA GLN A 46 -0.70 -12.73 11.24
C GLN A 46 -1.39 -11.49 10.63
N ASN A 47 -1.31 -10.32 11.27
CA ASN A 47 -1.90 -9.08 10.75
C ASN A 47 -0.87 -8.02 10.34
N GLN A 48 0.42 -8.36 10.40
CA GLN A 48 1.49 -7.39 10.22
C GLN A 48 1.55 -6.82 8.79
N ALA A 49 1.32 -7.66 7.78
CA ALA A 49 1.29 -7.21 6.37
C ALA A 49 0.22 -6.13 6.12
N THR A 50 -0.98 -6.28 6.70
CA THR A 50 -2.05 -5.28 6.56
C THR A 50 -1.67 -3.95 7.23
N LEU A 51 -1.04 -4.00 8.41
CA LEU A 51 -0.58 -2.80 9.10
C LEU A 51 0.53 -2.08 8.32
N LEU A 52 1.47 -2.83 7.74
CA LEU A 52 2.52 -2.29 6.88
C LEU A 52 1.96 -1.69 5.58
N ALA A 53 0.92 -2.30 5.00
CA ALA A 53 0.21 -1.72 3.85
C ALA A 53 -0.47 -0.39 4.18
N MET A 54 -1.06 -0.26 5.38
CA MET A 54 -1.60 1.01 5.88
C MET A 54 -0.48 2.03 6.13
N GLN A 55 0.66 1.59 6.69
CA GLN A 55 1.83 2.46 6.90
C GLN A 55 2.29 3.07 5.59
N ALA A 56 2.36 2.27 4.52
CA ALA A 56 2.74 2.76 3.20
C ALA A 56 1.82 3.88 2.68
N TYR A 57 0.51 3.72 2.85
CA TYR A 57 -0.46 4.74 2.47
C TYR A 57 -0.26 6.04 3.26
N LEU A 58 -0.04 5.95 4.57
CA LEU A 58 0.20 7.14 5.39
C LEU A 58 1.55 7.82 5.08
N CYS A 59 2.62 7.05 4.84
CA CYS A 59 3.90 7.56 4.37
C CYS A 59 3.76 8.30 3.02
N HIS A 60 2.97 7.75 2.08
CA HIS A 60 2.62 8.44 0.86
C HIS A 60 1.97 9.80 1.14
N LEU A 61 0.96 9.86 2.03
CA LEU A 61 0.28 11.13 2.36
C LEU A 61 1.25 12.18 2.92
N GLN A 62 2.31 11.75 3.60
CA GLN A 62 3.39 12.61 4.06
C GLN A 62 4.34 13.05 2.93
N GLY A 63 4.36 12.35 1.80
CA GLY A 63 5.31 12.53 0.69
C GLY A 63 6.57 11.66 0.82
N GLN A 64 6.56 10.68 1.73
CA GLN A 64 7.66 9.77 2.01
C GLN A 64 7.54 8.51 1.15
N TYR A 65 7.81 8.65 -0.15
CA TYR A 65 7.62 7.55 -1.10
C TYR A 65 8.58 6.37 -0.88
N GLU A 66 9.82 6.62 -0.47
CA GLU A 66 10.80 5.57 -0.18
C GLU A 66 10.35 4.71 1.00
N ASP A 67 9.95 5.33 2.11
CA ASP A 67 9.41 4.65 3.29
C ASP A 67 8.13 3.88 2.96
N ALA A 68 7.29 4.45 2.07
CA ALA A 68 6.08 3.79 1.62
C ALA A 68 6.37 2.51 0.84
N LEU A 69 7.31 2.55 -0.11
CA LEU A 69 7.72 1.39 -0.89
C LEU A 69 8.44 0.34 -0.04
N GLN A 70 9.24 0.77 0.93
CA GLN A 70 9.89 -0.13 1.89
C GLN A 70 8.85 -0.86 2.74
N SER A 71 7.85 -0.15 3.26
CA SER A 71 6.76 -0.73 4.03
C SER A 71 5.96 -1.77 3.22
N LEU A 72 5.69 -1.50 1.94
CA LEU A 72 5.02 -2.48 1.06
C LEU A 72 5.89 -3.72 0.78
N ARG A 73 7.21 -3.55 0.70
CA ARG A 73 8.13 -4.67 0.46
C ARG A 73 8.12 -5.63 1.64
N GLU A 74 8.22 -5.08 2.84
CA GLU A 74 8.10 -5.86 4.08
C GLU A 74 6.73 -6.54 4.17
N ALA A 75 5.65 -5.85 3.79
CA ALA A 75 4.32 -6.44 3.75
C ALA A 75 4.22 -7.64 2.78
N GLU A 76 4.81 -7.51 1.58
CA GLU A 76 4.86 -8.58 0.58
C GLU A 76 5.68 -9.78 1.06
N GLU A 77 6.85 -9.55 1.66
CA GLU A 77 7.70 -10.60 2.23
C GLU A 77 6.98 -11.40 3.32
N ILE A 78 6.23 -10.72 4.20
CA ILE A 78 5.43 -11.37 5.24
C ILE A 78 4.32 -12.24 4.62
N LEU A 79 3.60 -11.72 3.61
CA LEU A 79 2.55 -12.51 2.96
C LEU A 79 3.09 -13.74 2.26
N GLN A 80 4.20 -13.62 1.53
CA GLN A 80 4.82 -14.76 0.85
C GLN A 80 5.26 -15.84 1.83
N ARG A 81 5.75 -15.43 3.01
CA ARG A 81 6.18 -16.37 4.05
C ARG A 81 5.02 -17.06 4.76
N ASP A 82 3.97 -16.33 5.09
CA ASP A 82 2.84 -16.85 5.88
C ASP A 82 1.82 -17.59 4.99
N HIS A 83 1.75 -17.27 3.69
CA HIS A 83 0.82 -17.83 2.72
C HIS A 83 1.50 -18.12 1.36
N PRO A 84 2.51 -19.00 1.30
CA PRO A 84 3.27 -19.26 0.07
C PRO A 84 2.44 -19.84 -1.08
N ASP A 85 1.41 -20.62 -0.75
CA ASP A 85 0.58 -21.35 -1.73
C ASP A 85 -0.80 -20.71 -1.95
N ASN A 86 -1.11 -19.60 -1.29
CA ASN A 86 -2.41 -18.94 -1.38
C ASN A 86 -2.24 -17.47 -1.77
N PHE A 87 -3.19 -16.94 -2.54
CA PHE A 87 -3.35 -15.51 -2.79
C PHE A 87 -4.34 -14.94 -1.76
N PRO A 88 -3.91 -14.57 -0.54
CA PRO A 88 -4.83 -13.96 0.42
C PRO A 88 -5.33 -12.62 -0.12
N ARG A 89 -6.55 -12.22 0.25
CA ARG A 89 -7.14 -10.94 -0.15
C ARG A 89 -6.23 -9.74 0.14
N GLN A 90 -5.33 -9.86 1.12
CA GLN A 90 -4.34 -8.85 1.50
C GLN A 90 -3.37 -8.51 0.37
N VAL A 91 -3.05 -9.46 -0.51
CA VAL A 91 -2.10 -9.23 -1.61
C VAL A 91 -2.65 -8.23 -2.63
N LEU A 92 -3.96 -8.25 -2.87
CA LEU A 92 -4.64 -7.29 -3.76
C LEU A 92 -4.51 -5.86 -3.22
N VAL A 93 -4.59 -5.70 -1.89
CA VAL A 93 -4.44 -4.40 -1.23
C VAL A 93 -3.00 -3.90 -1.36
N ILE A 94 -2.00 -4.77 -1.16
CA ILE A 94 -0.58 -4.42 -1.27
C ILE A 94 -0.22 -4.05 -2.71
N TYR A 95 -0.61 -4.87 -3.69
CA TYR A 95 -0.33 -4.60 -5.10
C TYR A 95 -1.09 -3.38 -5.61
N GLY A 96 -2.31 -3.15 -5.14
CA GLY A 96 -3.04 -1.92 -5.43
C GLY A 96 -2.33 -0.69 -4.86
N ASN A 97 -1.83 -0.77 -3.63
CA ASN A 97 -1.04 0.32 -3.03
C ASN A 97 0.27 0.57 -3.81
N TYR A 98 0.98 -0.48 -4.23
CA TYR A 98 2.17 -0.35 -5.09
C TYR A 98 1.84 0.39 -6.38
N ALA A 99 0.79 -0.05 -7.09
CA ALA A 99 0.39 0.53 -8.36
C ALA A 99 0.03 2.02 -8.21
N TRP A 100 -0.66 2.41 -7.13
CA TRP A 100 -0.93 3.82 -6.84
C TRP A 100 0.33 4.64 -6.54
N ILE A 101 1.24 4.13 -5.71
CA ILE A 101 2.50 4.83 -5.40
C ILE A 101 3.33 5.04 -6.66
N TYR A 102 3.50 4.00 -7.50
CA TYR A 102 4.24 4.13 -8.75
C TYR A 102 3.56 5.05 -9.75
N TYR A 103 2.23 5.12 -9.75
CA TYR A 103 1.50 6.10 -10.56
C TYR A 103 1.82 7.54 -10.13
N HIS A 104 1.87 7.80 -8.82
CA HIS A 104 2.25 9.12 -8.30
C HIS A 104 3.71 9.49 -8.59
N LEU A 105 4.60 8.50 -8.71
CA LEU A 105 5.99 8.68 -9.13
C LEU A 105 6.17 8.70 -10.66
N ALA A 106 5.09 8.60 -11.45
CA ALA A 106 5.10 8.51 -12.91
C ALA A 106 5.88 7.31 -13.50
N HIS A 107 6.05 6.23 -12.73
CA HIS A 107 6.64 4.96 -13.18
C HIS A 107 5.56 4.04 -13.75
N TYR A 108 5.01 4.42 -14.90
CA TYR A 108 3.84 3.74 -15.49
C TYR A 108 4.08 2.28 -15.92
N ASP A 109 5.33 1.93 -16.23
CA ASP A 109 5.77 0.56 -16.46
C ASP A 109 5.57 -0.32 -15.20
N LEU A 110 5.91 0.22 -14.03
CA LEU A 110 5.68 -0.47 -12.75
C LEU A 110 4.19 -0.49 -12.39
N VAL A 111 3.42 0.54 -12.74
CA VAL A 111 1.96 0.50 -12.58
C VAL A 111 1.35 -0.67 -13.35
N GLU A 112 1.75 -0.86 -14.61
CA GLU A 112 1.27 -1.98 -15.43
C GLU A 112 1.69 -3.33 -14.82
N LEU A 113 2.94 -3.47 -14.39
CA LEU A 113 3.44 -4.67 -13.73
C LEU A 113 2.59 -5.07 -12.50
N TYR A 114 2.27 -4.12 -11.63
CA TYR A 114 1.48 -4.42 -10.43
C TYR A 114 -0.01 -4.61 -10.74
N LEU A 115 -0.55 -3.97 -11.78
CA LEU A 115 -1.91 -4.25 -12.25
C LEU A 115 -2.05 -5.66 -12.85
N GLU A 116 -1.00 -6.22 -13.46
CA GLU A 116 -1.00 -7.59 -13.98
C GLU A 116 -0.96 -8.66 -12.87
N LYS A 117 -0.51 -8.28 -11.66
CA LYS A 117 -0.44 -9.15 -10.49
C LYS A 117 -1.75 -9.22 -9.68
N ILE A 118 -2.73 -8.38 -10.00
CA ILE A 118 -4.06 -8.29 -9.35
C ILE A 118 -5.07 -9.09 -10.16
#